data_AF-A0A3S2X904-F1
#
_entry.id   AF-A0A3S2X904-F1
#
_cell.length_a   1.000
_cell.length_b   1.000
_cell.length_c   1.000
_cell.angle_alpha   90.00
_cell.angle_beta   90.00
_cell.angle_gamma   90.00
#
_symmetry.space_group_name_H-M   'P 1'
#
loop_
_entity.id
_entity.type
_entity.pdbx_description
1 polymer ?
#
loop_
_entity_poly.entity_id
_entity_poly.type
_entity_poly.pdbx_seq_one_letter_code
_entity_poly.pdbx_strand_id
1 'polypeptide(L)'
;MGSGSDIHSRNNVIEDVYLSDTHGVERLLASIFEITERSKYKFDQSATTLITDLNLALDSDIFTELERKTIALVYYAQLEYQKVAKLLEIKVYEVINNLAESLEKVSAVFLGYKVAKLPKYKPRDYSLMDWLEAVGKGEASVYEIPPQVNTDILNWLAKQGDDQAQETLRQRKEGPPIEEYQEYSVEKYPFYTEEQFRRMDQKLSVSYLPKKELERLALGRTVVGGRKTSFHEDEFDFDTNKGKFGPRVVNAKVYK
;
A
#
# COMPACT_ATOMS: atom_id res chain seq x y z
N MET A 1 13.10 -13.73 -32.50
CA MET A 1 11.63 -13.57 -32.53
C MET A 1 11.06 -14.38 -31.38
N GLY A 2 10.51 -13.73 -30.34
CA GLY A 2 10.04 -14.43 -29.15
C GLY A 2 9.91 -13.52 -27.93
N SER A 3 9.05 -12.50 -28.01
CA SER A 3 8.59 -11.76 -26.81
C SER A 3 7.15 -11.24 -26.93
N GLY A 4 6.44 -11.58 -28.01
CA GLY A 4 5.05 -11.12 -28.23
C GLY A 4 4.00 -12.01 -27.55
N SER A 5 4.27 -13.31 -27.37
CA SER A 5 3.27 -14.24 -26.83
C SER A 5 2.95 -14.01 -25.35
N ASP A 6 3.92 -13.55 -24.56
CA ASP A 6 3.74 -13.33 -23.11
C ASP A 6 2.96 -12.04 -22.78
N ILE A 7 3.00 -11.05 -23.66
CA ILE A 7 2.23 -9.80 -23.47
C ILE A 7 0.76 -10.08 -23.77
N HIS A 8 0.48 -10.80 -24.87
CA HIS A 8 -0.89 -11.18 -25.22
C HIS A 8 -1.49 -12.18 -24.23
N SER A 9 -0.71 -13.13 -23.68
CA SER A 9 -1.22 -14.06 -22.67
C SER A 9 -1.55 -13.37 -21.35
N ARG A 10 -0.73 -12.41 -20.89
CA ARG A 10 -1.02 -11.62 -19.69
C ARG A 10 -2.21 -10.69 -19.87
N ASN A 11 -2.35 -10.04 -21.02
CA ASN A 11 -3.51 -9.20 -21.32
C ASN A 11 -4.80 -10.01 -21.27
N ASN A 12 -4.83 -11.17 -21.92
CA ASN A 12 -6.00 -12.06 -21.90
C ASN A 12 -6.36 -12.52 -20.49
N VAL A 13 -5.38 -12.82 -19.63
CA VAL A 13 -5.63 -13.24 -18.24
C VAL A 13 -6.24 -12.12 -17.40
N ILE A 14 -5.86 -10.86 -17.62
CA ILE A 14 -6.43 -9.73 -16.88
C ILE A 14 -7.84 -9.41 -17.42
N GLU A 15 -8.02 -9.38 -18.74
CA GLU A 15 -9.32 -9.19 -19.39
C GLU A 15 -10.33 -10.27 -18.97
N ASP A 16 -9.95 -11.55 -18.99
CA ASP A 16 -10.82 -12.67 -18.60
C ASP A 16 -11.23 -12.61 -17.11
N VAL A 17 -10.40 -12.05 -16.22
CA VAL A 17 -10.68 -11.98 -14.77
C VAL A 17 -11.66 -10.87 -14.40
N TYR A 18 -11.71 -9.78 -15.18
CA TYR A 18 -12.55 -8.62 -14.88
C TYR A 18 -13.80 -8.52 -15.77
N LEU A 19 -13.77 -9.04 -17.00
CA LEU A 19 -14.79 -8.78 -18.02
C LEU A 19 -15.84 -9.88 -18.18
N SER A 20 -15.69 -11.01 -17.48
CA SER A 20 -16.53 -12.20 -17.67
C SER A 20 -17.80 -12.23 -16.80
N ASP A 21 -17.85 -11.48 -15.70
CA ASP A 21 -18.95 -11.54 -14.72
C ASP A 21 -19.12 -10.23 -13.94
N THR A 22 -20.29 -10.02 -13.34
CA THR A 22 -20.63 -8.84 -12.52
C THR A 22 -19.66 -8.65 -11.36
N HIS A 23 -19.21 -9.73 -10.72
CA HIS A 23 -18.16 -9.71 -9.71
C HIS A 23 -16.78 -9.31 -10.25
N GLY A 24 -16.51 -9.57 -11.52
CA GLY A 24 -15.32 -9.05 -12.21
C GLY A 24 -15.37 -7.52 -12.28
N VAL A 25 -16.51 -6.99 -12.73
CA VAL A 25 -16.76 -5.54 -12.83
C VAL A 25 -16.72 -4.85 -11.47
N GLU A 26 -17.29 -5.47 -10.43
CA GLU A 26 -17.24 -4.96 -9.06
C GLU A 26 -15.79 -4.81 -8.57
N ARG A 27 -14.96 -5.85 -8.76
CA ARG A 27 -13.53 -5.79 -8.43
C ARG A 27 -12.79 -4.74 -9.24
N LEU A 28 -13.13 -4.58 -10.53
CA LEU A 28 -12.54 -3.56 -11.39
C LEU A 28 -12.84 -2.15 -10.85
N LEU A 29 -14.10 -1.86 -10.55
CA LEU A 29 -14.52 -0.57 -10.01
C LEU A 29 -13.95 -0.32 -8.60
N ALA A 30 -13.87 -1.34 -7.75
CA ALA A 30 -13.26 -1.23 -6.41
C ALA A 30 -11.75 -0.94 -6.47
N SER A 31 -11.05 -1.43 -7.49
CA SER A 31 -9.60 -1.25 -7.67
C SER A 31 -9.23 -0.14 -8.66
N ILE A 32 -10.18 0.72 -9.04
CA ILE A 32 -10.03 1.65 -10.15
C ILE A 32 -8.87 2.63 -9.99
N PHE A 33 -8.62 3.12 -8.77
CA PHE A 33 -7.51 4.02 -8.49
C PHE A 33 -6.15 3.33 -8.63
N GLU A 34 -6.04 2.09 -8.15
CA GLU A 34 -4.83 1.30 -8.30
C GLU A 34 -4.53 1.01 -9.77
N ILE A 35 -5.54 0.63 -10.55
CA ILE A 35 -5.41 0.38 -11.98
C ILE A 35 -5.06 1.66 -12.74
N THR A 36 -5.64 2.80 -12.33
CA THR A 36 -5.33 4.12 -12.90
C THR A 36 -3.90 4.56 -12.61
N GLU A 37 -3.37 4.28 -11.42
CA GLU A 37 -1.96 4.52 -11.10
C GLU A 37 -1.04 3.61 -11.91
N ARG A 38 -1.38 2.33 -12.06
CA ARG A 38 -0.63 1.39 -12.91
C ARG A 38 -0.60 1.84 -14.37
N SER A 39 -1.73 2.29 -14.93
CA SER A 39 -1.77 2.78 -16.32
C SER A 39 -0.92 4.03 -16.51
N LYS A 40 -1.02 5.01 -15.59
CA LYS A 40 -0.32 6.30 -15.71
C LYS A 40 1.18 6.22 -15.41
N TYR A 41 1.58 5.49 -14.38
CA TYR A 41 2.97 5.52 -13.87
C TYR A 41 3.79 4.29 -14.23
N LYS A 42 3.15 3.14 -14.52
CA LYS A 42 3.83 1.91 -14.90
C LYS A 42 3.69 1.59 -16.39
N PHE A 43 2.99 2.44 -17.15
CA PHE A 43 2.73 2.28 -18.59
C PHE A 43 2.18 0.91 -18.95
N ASP A 44 1.34 0.36 -18.06
CA ASP A 44 0.69 -0.92 -18.27
C ASP A 44 -0.40 -0.76 -19.35
N GLN A 45 -0.15 -1.37 -20.53
CA GLN A 45 -1.05 -1.27 -21.67
C GLN A 45 -2.40 -1.93 -21.41
N SER A 46 -2.43 -3.05 -20.69
CA SER A 46 -3.69 -3.76 -20.38
C SER A 46 -4.54 -2.92 -19.44
N ALA A 47 -3.93 -2.30 -18.42
CA ALA A 47 -4.63 -1.38 -17.52
C ALA A 47 -5.21 -0.17 -18.28
N THR A 48 -4.50 0.32 -19.29
CA THR A 48 -4.97 1.43 -20.13
C THR A 48 -6.18 1.03 -20.98
N THR A 49 -6.14 -0.15 -21.61
CA THR A 49 -7.26 -0.70 -22.38
C THR A 49 -8.50 -0.88 -21.48
N LEU A 50 -8.33 -1.52 -20.31
CA LEU A 50 -9.42 -1.75 -19.37
C LEU A 50 -10.09 -0.47 -18.89
N ILE A 51 -9.31 0.57 -18.54
CA ILE A 51 -9.88 1.87 -18.15
C ILE A 51 -10.62 2.52 -19.34
N THR A 52 -10.06 2.40 -20.54
CA THR A 52 -10.68 2.96 -21.74
C THR A 52 -12.03 2.29 -22.01
N ASP A 53 -12.09 0.96 -21.95
CA ASP A 53 -13.30 0.20 -22.16
C ASP A 53 -14.33 0.44 -21.05
N LEU A 54 -13.88 0.57 -19.80
CA LEU A 54 -14.75 0.93 -18.68
C LEU A 54 -15.34 2.33 -18.85
N ASN A 55 -14.53 3.32 -19.22
CA ASN A 55 -15.03 4.68 -19.48
C ASN A 55 -16.04 4.68 -20.63
N LEU A 56 -15.79 3.90 -21.69
CA LEU A 56 -16.74 3.71 -22.78
C LEU A 56 -18.05 3.07 -22.32
N ALA A 57 -17.98 2.12 -21.38
CA ALA A 57 -19.17 1.51 -20.80
C ALA A 57 -19.94 2.51 -19.93
N LEU A 58 -19.26 3.30 -19.10
CA LEU A 58 -19.86 4.33 -18.25
C LEU A 58 -20.45 5.51 -19.04
N ASP A 59 -19.87 5.83 -20.19
CA ASP A 59 -20.32 6.89 -21.11
C ASP A 59 -21.48 6.41 -22.01
N SER A 60 -22.15 5.31 -21.65
CA SER A 60 -23.28 4.74 -22.40
C SER A 60 -24.63 5.16 -21.83
N ASP A 61 -25.66 5.14 -22.69
CA ASP A 61 -27.02 5.55 -22.33
C ASP A 61 -27.86 4.44 -21.65
N ILE A 62 -27.21 3.41 -21.09
CA ILE A 62 -27.93 2.29 -20.45
C ILE A 62 -28.38 2.59 -19.01
N PHE A 63 -27.72 3.56 -18.36
CA PHE A 63 -27.92 3.83 -16.95
C PHE A 63 -29.02 4.84 -16.71
N THR A 64 -29.80 4.62 -15.65
CA THR A 64 -30.72 5.64 -15.11
C THR A 64 -29.95 6.77 -14.43
N GLU A 65 -30.61 7.91 -14.19
CA GLU A 65 -29.95 9.04 -13.53
C GLU A 65 -29.44 8.69 -12.13
N LEU A 66 -30.22 7.89 -11.38
CA LEU A 66 -29.87 7.47 -10.03
C LEU A 66 -28.69 6.51 -10.04
N GLU A 67 -28.67 5.55 -10.95
CA GLU A 67 -27.54 4.62 -11.13
C GLU A 67 -26.22 5.36 -11.34
N ARG A 68 -26.19 6.33 -12.28
CA ARG A 68 -24.97 7.12 -12.55
C ARG A 68 -24.49 7.88 -11.31
N LYS A 69 -25.42 8.53 -10.61
CA LYS A 69 -25.12 9.25 -9.36
C LYS A 69 -24.56 8.29 -8.30
N THR A 70 -25.15 7.09 -8.17
CA THR A 70 -24.68 6.10 -7.20
C THR A 70 -23.29 5.56 -7.55
N ILE A 71 -23.01 5.24 -8.82
CA ILE A 71 -21.67 4.79 -9.25
C ILE A 71 -20.64 5.88 -8.98
N ALA A 72 -20.93 7.13 -9.35
CA ALA A 72 -20.03 8.26 -9.16
C ALA A 72 -19.67 8.45 -7.68
N LEU A 73 -20.68 8.43 -6.80
CA LEU A 73 -20.47 8.67 -5.37
C LEU A 73 -19.79 7.49 -4.65
N VAL A 74 -20.12 6.25 -5.03
CA VAL A 74 -19.60 5.06 -4.34
C VAL A 74 -18.19 4.74 -4.78
N TYR A 75 -17.94 4.65 -6.09
CA TYR A 75 -16.66 4.17 -6.59
C TYR A 75 -15.66 5.29 -6.81
N TYR A 76 -16.09 6.45 -7.30
CA TYR A 76 -15.18 7.55 -7.63
C TYR A 76 -15.02 8.55 -6.49
N ALA A 77 -16.09 8.87 -5.76
CA ALA A 77 -15.99 9.69 -4.54
C ALA A 77 -15.68 8.86 -3.28
N GLN A 78 -15.63 7.52 -3.40
CA GLN A 78 -15.31 6.58 -2.31
C GLN A 78 -16.16 6.77 -1.05
N LEU A 79 -17.44 7.14 -1.23
CA LEU A 79 -18.36 7.34 -0.11
C LEU A 79 -19.06 6.05 0.29
N GLU A 80 -19.24 5.87 1.61
CA GLU A 80 -20.02 4.77 2.17
C GLU A 80 -21.50 4.86 1.77
N TYR A 81 -22.16 3.71 1.62
CA TYR A 81 -23.57 3.62 1.20
C TYR A 81 -24.53 4.47 2.06
N GLN A 82 -24.27 4.58 3.36
CA GLN A 82 -25.09 5.41 4.26
C GLN A 82 -24.96 6.91 3.94
N LYS A 83 -23.74 7.36 3.62
CA LYS A 83 -23.46 8.75 3.24
C LYS A 83 -24.07 9.06 1.87
N VAL A 84 -23.99 8.14 0.92
CA VAL A 84 -24.62 8.26 -0.41
C VAL A 84 -26.13 8.33 -0.31
N ALA A 85 -26.76 7.42 0.46
CA ALA A 85 -28.20 7.42 0.69
C ALA A 85 -28.67 8.76 1.29
N LYS A 86 -27.92 9.30 2.26
CA LYS A 86 -28.20 10.59 2.87
C LYS A 86 -28.05 11.76 1.89
N LEU A 87 -27.04 11.74 1.02
CA LEU A 87 -26.79 12.80 0.05
C LEU A 87 -27.83 12.83 -1.08
N LEU A 88 -28.27 11.65 -1.53
CA LEU A 88 -29.27 11.49 -2.58
C LEU A 88 -30.71 11.48 -2.05
N GLU A 89 -30.90 11.55 -0.74
CA GLU A 89 -32.21 11.48 -0.06
C GLU A 89 -33.01 10.20 -0.40
N ILE A 90 -32.31 9.08 -0.58
CA ILE A 90 -32.89 7.76 -0.88
C ILE A 90 -32.61 6.77 0.25
N LYS A 91 -33.22 5.59 0.19
CA LYS A 91 -32.95 4.54 1.18
C LYS A 91 -31.68 3.77 0.85
N VAL A 92 -31.00 3.27 1.86
CA VAL A 92 -29.73 2.52 1.69
C VAL A 92 -29.90 1.29 0.79
N TYR A 93 -31.03 0.57 0.88
CA TYR A 93 -31.26 -0.59 -0.01
C TYR A 93 -31.42 -0.17 -1.48
N GLU A 94 -31.90 1.04 -1.76
CA GLU A 94 -32.03 1.55 -3.13
C GLU A 94 -30.65 1.84 -3.72
N VAL A 95 -29.71 2.33 -2.90
CA VAL A 95 -28.30 2.47 -3.31
C VAL A 95 -27.73 1.11 -3.72
N ILE A 96 -27.95 0.07 -2.91
CA ILE A 96 -27.44 -1.29 -3.18
C ILE A 96 -28.06 -1.86 -4.46
N ASN A 97 -29.37 -1.73 -4.63
CA ASN A 97 -30.07 -2.20 -5.83
C ASN A 97 -29.59 -1.47 -7.09
N ASN A 98 -29.49 -0.14 -7.04
CA ASN A 98 -28.99 0.66 -8.15
C ASN A 98 -27.55 0.27 -8.54
N LEU A 99 -26.69 -0.03 -7.56
CA LEU A 99 -25.34 -0.52 -7.83
C LEU A 99 -25.35 -1.90 -8.48
N ALA A 100 -26.15 -2.84 -7.97
CA ALA A 100 -26.25 -4.18 -8.56
C ALA A 100 -26.70 -4.13 -10.02
N GLU A 101 -27.77 -3.37 -10.32
CA GLU A 101 -28.26 -3.16 -11.68
C GLU A 101 -27.22 -2.46 -12.56
N SER A 102 -26.49 -1.48 -11.99
CA SER A 102 -25.40 -0.80 -12.70
C SER A 102 -24.27 -1.75 -13.09
N LEU A 103 -23.87 -2.66 -12.19
CA LEU A 103 -22.81 -3.64 -12.46
C LEU A 103 -23.23 -4.63 -13.55
N GLU A 104 -24.48 -5.07 -13.55
CA GLU A 104 -25.05 -5.91 -14.62
C GLU A 104 -25.02 -5.19 -15.97
N LYS A 105 -25.40 -3.90 -16.00
CA LYS A 105 -25.37 -3.08 -17.22
C LYS A 105 -23.96 -2.89 -17.75
N VAL A 106 -22.99 -2.56 -16.90
CA VAL A 106 -21.58 -2.46 -17.31
C VAL A 106 -21.08 -3.79 -17.87
N SER A 107 -21.37 -4.91 -17.19
CA SER A 107 -21.02 -6.25 -17.66
C SER A 107 -21.63 -6.56 -19.03
N ALA A 108 -22.90 -6.22 -19.25
CA ALA A 108 -23.56 -6.39 -20.54
C ALA A 108 -22.85 -5.62 -21.67
N VAL A 109 -22.38 -4.39 -21.40
CA VAL A 109 -21.62 -3.61 -22.38
C VAL A 109 -20.29 -4.28 -22.71
N PHE A 110 -19.57 -4.80 -21.70
CA PHE A 110 -18.34 -5.57 -21.93
C PHE A 110 -18.56 -6.84 -22.75
N LEU A 111 -19.70 -7.51 -22.57
CA LEU A 111 -20.10 -8.67 -23.38
C LEU A 111 -20.56 -8.31 -24.80
N GLY A 112 -20.49 -7.04 -25.19
CA GLY A 112 -20.78 -6.57 -26.55
C GLY A 112 -22.21 -6.11 -26.78
N TYR A 113 -22.99 -5.88 -25.71
CA TYR A 113 -24.31 -5.27 -25.84
C TYR A 113 -24.20 -3.86 -26.43
N LYS A 114 -24.92 -3.61 -27.52
CA LYS A 114 -24.84 -2.35 -28.25
C LYS A 114 -25.66 -1.28 -27.56
N VAL A 115 -25.00 -0.21 -27.14
CA VAL A 115 -25.65 0.98 -26.59
C VAL A 115 -25.23 2.25 -27.29
N ALA A 116 -26.13 3.24 -27.26
CA ALA A 116 -25.82 4.59 -27.68
C ALA A 116 -24.81 5.22 -26.70
N LYS A 117 -23.90 6.04 -27.25
CA LYS A 117 -22.97 6.83 -26.46
C LYS A 117 -23.59 8.17 -26.11
N LEU A 118 -23.25 8.68 -24.94
CA LEU A 118 -23.62 10.01 -24.52
C LEU A 118 -22.91 11.09 -25.36
N PRO A 119 -23.49 12.30 -25.43
CA PRO A 119 -22.79 13.43 -26.00
C PRO A 119 -21.51 13.74 -25.22
N LYS A 120 -20.54 14.37 -25.89
CA LYS A 120 -19.30 14.79 -25.25
C LYS A 120 -19.59 15.79 -24.13
N TYR A 121 -18.95 15.58 -22.98
CA TYR A 121 -19.02 16.45 -21.82
C TYR A 121 -18.49 17.85 -22.14
N LYS A 122 -19.16 18.87 -21.59
CA LYS A 122 -18.72 20.26 -21.69
C LYS A 122 -18.03 20.64 -20.39
N PRO A 123 -16.83 21.25 -20.44
CA PRO A 123 -16.18 21.75 -19.23
C PRO A 123 -17.02 22.87 -18.63
N ARG A 124 -17.39 22.71 -17.36
CA ARG A 124 -18.18 23.67 -16.59
C ARG A 124 -17.79 23.55 -15.12
N ASP A 125 -17.85 24.67 -14.41
CA ASP A 125 -17.72 24.66 -12.96
C ASP A 125 -19.05 24.22 -12.34
N TYR A 126 -18.98 23.19 -11.49
CA TYR A 126 -20.14 22.62 -10.83
C TYR A 126 -20.04 22.79 -9.32
N SER A 127 -21.16 23.10 -8.67
CA SER A 127 -21.34 22.77 -7.25
C SER A 127 -21.61 21.27 -7.10
N LEU A 128 -21.48 20.72 -5.89
CA LEU A 128 -21.79 19.29 -5.63
C LEU A 128 -23.16 18.85 -6.18
N MET A 129 -24.22 19.61 -5.90
CA MET A 129 -25.58 19.22 -6.33
C MET A 129 -25.76 19.39 -7.85
N ASP A 130 -25.21 20.47 -8.44
CA ASP A 130 -25.27 20.67 -9.88
C ASP A 130 -24.49 19.59 -10.64
N TRP A 131 -23.35 19.16 -10.08
CA TRP A 131 -22.56 18.07 -10.64
C TRP A 131 -23.35 16.76 -10.60
N LEU A 132 -23.98 16.43 -9.48
CA LEU A 132 -24.81 15.22 -9.37
C LEU A 132 -25.96 15.24 -10.38
N GLU A 133 -26.62 16.37 -10.55
CA GLU A 133 -27.68 16.51 -11.55
C GLU A 133 -27.13 16.31 -12.98
N ALA A 134 -25.99 16.92 -13.30
CA ALA A 134 -25.33 16.78 -14.59
C ALA A 134 -24.84 15.35 -14.86
N VAL A 135 -24.30 14.66 -13.85
CA VAL A 135 -23.91 13.25 -13.93
C VAL A 135 -25.13 12.37 -14.19
N GLY A 136 -26.24 12.63 -13.48
CA GLY A 136 -27.50 11.91 -13.69
C GLY A 136 -28.00 12.03 -15.12
N LYS A 137 -27.99 13.24 -15.68
CA LYS A 137 -28.41 13.52 -17.07
C LYS A 137 -27.42 13.04 -18.12
N GLY A 138 -26.22 12.61 -17.74
CA GLY A 138 -25.15 12.26 -18.68
C GLY A 138 -24.50 13.46 -19.36
N GLU A 139 -24.59 14.65 -18.76
CA GLU A 139 -23.93 15.88 -19.22
C GLU A 139 -22.52 16.05 -18.63
N ALA A 140 -22.22 15.33 -17.55
CA ALA A 140 -20.91 15.27 -16.90
C ALA A 140 -20.43 13.82 -16.76
N SER A 141 -19.10 13.65 -16.67
CA SER A 141 -18.47 12.35 -16.47
C SER A 141 -18.72 11.79 -15.07
N VAL A 142 -18.92 10.48 -15.00
CA VAL A 142 -19.06 9.71 -13.75
C VAL A 142 -17.70 9.57 -13.04
N TYR A 143 -16.61 9.47 -13.80
CA TYR A 143 -15.27 9.14 -13.30
C TYR A 143 -14.37 10.35 -13.04
N GLU A 144 -14.76 11.53 -13.51
CA GLU A 144 -14.01 12.76 -13.35
C GLU A 144 -14.73 13.70 -12.37
N ILE A 145 -14.18 13.82 -11.15
CA ILE A 145 -14.73 14.70 -10.12
C ILE A 145 -14.02 16.06 -10.18
N PRO A 146 -14.76 17.17 -10.42
CA PRO A 146 -14.17 18.50 -10.42
C PRO A 146 -13.52 18.85 -9.07
N PRO A 147 -12.41 19.60 -9.04
CA PRO A 147 -11.73 19.99 -7.79
C PRO A 147 -12.63 20.73 -6.79
N GLN A 148 -13.56 21.53 -7.31
CA GLN A 148 -14.55 22.24 -6.49
C GLN A 148 -15.53 21.26 -5.83
N VAL A 149 -16.04 20.28 -6.58
CA VAL A 149 -16.93 19.22 -6.06
C VAL A 149 -16.22 18.41 -4.98
N ASN A 150 -14.95 18.05 -5.16
CA ASN A 150 -14.16 17.39 -4.12
C ASN A 150 -14.08 18.21 -2.83
N THR A 151 -13.95 19.53 -2.94
CA THR A 151 -13.94 20.42 -1.78
C THR A 151 -15.31 20.52 -1.12
N ASP A 152 -16.39 20.55 -1.91
CA ASP A 152 -17.76 20.54 -1.41
C ASP A 152 -18.11 19.24 -0.68
N ILE A 153 -17.68 18.08 -1.21
CA ILE A 153 -17.84 16.77 -0.56
C ILE A 153 -17.12 16.77 0.80
N LEU A 154 -15.87 17.24 0.85
CA LEU A 154 -15.12 17.34 2.12
C LEU A 154 -15.81 18.27 3.13
N ASN A 155 -16.30 19.42 2.69
CA ASN A 155 -17.07 20.33 3.53
C ASN A 155 -18.36 19.70 4.05
N TRP A 156 -19.05 18.92 3.19
CA TRP A 156 -20.25 18.19 3.58
C TRP A 156 -19.93 17.10 4.61
N LEU A 157 -18.88 16.30 4.40
CA LEU A 157 -18.43 15.26 5.33
C LEU A 157 -18.03 15.85 6.70
N ALA A 158 -17.28 16.95 6.70
CA ALA A 158 -16.90 17.63 7.93
C ALA A 158 -18.11 18.11 8.74
N LYS A 159 -19.17 18.59 8.07
CA LYS A 159 -20.45 18.97 8.72
C LYS A 159 -21.20 17.76 9.28
N GLN A 160 -21.00 16.57 8.73
CA GLN A 160 -21.57 15.33 9.28
C GLN A 160 -20.80 14.79 10.50
N GLY A 161 -19.68 15.41 10.87
CA GLY A 161 -18.85 15.00 12.00
C GLY A 161 -17.75 14.00 11.64
N ASP A 162 -17.31 13.97 10.38
CA ASP A 162 -16.18 13.14 9.96
C ASP A 162 -14.84 13.79 10.39
N ASP A 163 -14.18 13.22 11.40
CA ASP A 163 -12.94 13.73 11.98
C ASP A 163 -11.82 13.88 10.95
N GLN A 164 -11.71 12.94 10.01
CA GLN A 164 -10.68 12.99 8.98
C GLN A 164 -10.93 14.12 7.99
N ALA A 165 -12.20 14.36 7.62
CA ALA A 165 -12.55 15.48 6.76
C ALA A 165 -12.28 16.82 7.45
N GLN A 166 -12.60 16.93 8.75
CA GLN A 166 -12.31 18.13 9.54
C GLN A 166 -10.80 18.41 9.63
N GLU A 167 -10.02 17.38 9.93
CA GLU A 167 -8.56 17.48 10.00
C GLU A 167 -7.95 17.83 8.64
N THR A 168 -8.45 17.24 7.55
CA THR A 168 -8.01 17.58 6.19
C THR A 168 -8.29 19.04 5.84
N LEU A 169 -9.48 19.56 6.20
CA LEU A 169 -9.82 20.97 6.00
C LEU A 169 -8.97 21.90 6.87
N ARG A 170 -8.63 21.48 8.10
CA ARG A 170 -7.70 22.19 8.96
C ARG A 170 -6.32 22.26 8.31
N GLN A 171 -5.77 21.12 7.89
CA GLN A 171 -4.44 21.03 7.28
C GLN A 171 -4.33 21.84 5.97
N ARG A 172 -5.41 21.94 5.18
CA ARG A 172 -5.43 22.80 3.99
C ARG A 172 -5.30 24.29 4.33
N LYS A 173 -5.70 24.73 5.52
CA LYS A 173 -5.60 26.12 5.98
C LYS A 173 -4.33 26.39 6.78
N GLU A 174 -4.00 25.50 7.71
CA GLU A 174 -2.95 25.69 8.71
C GLU A 174 -1.62 25.04 8.30
N GLY A 175 -1.62 24.16 7.30
CA GLY A 175 -0.46 23.36 6.89
C GLY A 175 -0.46 21.97 7.52
N PRO A 176 0.48 21.10 7.14
CA PRO A 176 0.59 19.75 7.71
C PRO A 176 0.87 19.83 9.22
N PRO A 177 0.44 18.83 10.00
CA PRO A 177 0.77 18.77 11.42
C PRO A 177 2.30 18.78 11.56
N ILE A 178 2.80 19.72 12.36
CA ILE A 178 4.22 19.77 12.68
C ILE A 178 4.47 18.58 13.61
N GLU A 179 5.20 17.58 13.12
CA GLU A 179 5.78 16.57 13.99
C GLU A 179 6.83 17.29 14.85
N GLU A 180 6.44 17.65 16.08
CA GLU A 180 7.42 18.02 17.08
C GLU A 180 8.27 16.77 17.34
N TYR A 181 9.43 16.71 16.68
CA TYR A 181 10.49 15.79 17.04
C TYR A 181 10.90 16.14 18.47
N GLN A 182 10.25 15.52 19.45
CA GLN A 182 10.85 15.41 20.77
C GLN A 182 12.17 14.69 20.54
N GLU A 183 13.26 15.44 20.63
CA GLU A 183 14.59 14.89 20.66
C GLU A 183 14.57 13.90 21.81
N TYR A 184 14.46 12.60 21.50
CA TYR A 184 14.64 11.55 22.48
C TYR A 184 16.08 11.73 22.94
N SER A 185 16.28 12.46 24.04
CA SER A 185 17.52 12.42 24.78
C SER A 185 17.59 11.01 25.34
N VAL A 186 18.18 10.10 24.55
CA VAL A 186 18.60 8.81 25.05
C VAL A 186 19.66 9.14 26.08
N GLU A 187 19.25 9.35 27.33
CA GLU A 187 20.17 9.29 28.46
C GLU A 187 20.92 7.99 28.27
N LYS A 188 22.25 8.10 28.05
CA LYS A 188 23.10 6.94 27.79
C LYS A 188 22.79 5.88 28.84
N TYR A 189 22.28 4.75 28.39
CA TYR A 189 21.99 3.61 29.24
C TYR A 189 23.26 3.27 30.04
N PRO A 190 23.26 3.31 31.38
CA PRO A 190 24.50 3.32 32.17
C PRO A 190 25.00 1.89 32.29
N PHE A 191 25.64 1.37 31.23
CA PHE A 191 25.98 -0.06 31.23
C PHE A 191 27.07 -0.38 32.26
N TYR A 192 28.07 0.48 32.49
CA TYR A 192 29.01 0.42 33.63
C TYR A 192 29.74 1.76 33.81
N THR A 193 30.15 2.11 35.03
CA THR A 193 31.04 3.27 35.28
C THR A 193 32.49 2.95 34.89
N GLU A 194 33.31 3.97 34.61
CA GLU A 194 34.74 3.78 34.28
C GLU A 194 35.49 2.95 35.33
N GLU A 195 35.14 3.09 36.61
CA GLU A 195 35.73 2.29 37.68
C GLU A 195 35.37 0.80 37.59
N GLN A 196 34.15 0.48 37.14
CA GLN A 196 33.71 -0.90 36.93
C GLN A 196 34.47 -1.53 35.75
N PHE A 197 34.73 -0.77 34.69
CA PHE A 197 35.62 -1.21 33.60
C PHE A 197 37.04 -1.47 34.08
N ARG A 198 37.64 -0.57 34.87
CA ARG A 198 39.00 -0.78 35.42
C ARG A 198 39.10 -2.03 36.29
N ARG A 199 38.08 -2.32 37.10
CA ARG A 199 38.03 -3.54 37.92
C ARG A 199 37.90 -4.81 37.09
N MET A 200 37.19 -4.76 35.97
CA MET A 200 37.10 -5.89 35.05
C MET A 200 38.42 -6.15 34.33
N ASP A 201 39.12 -5.10 33.89
CA ASP A 201 40.45 -5.21 33.27
C ASP A 201 41.50 -5.76 34.24
N GLN A 202 41.47 -5.35 35.51
CA GLN A 202 42.34 -5.93 36.55
C GLN A 202 42.08 -7.41 36.80
N LYS A 203 40.84 -7.89 36.61
CA LYS A 203 40.52 -9.33 36.69
C LYS A 203 40.96 -10.10 35.45
N LEU A 204 41.15 -9.42 34.32
CA LEU A 204 41.54 -10.00 33.03
C LEU A 204 43.05 -10.00 32.78
N SER A 205 43.86 -9.41 33.66
CA SER A 205 45.32 -9.47 33.54
C SER A 205 45.83 -10.89 33.83
N VAL A 206 45.87 -11.72 32.80
CA VAL A 206 46.51 -13.03 32.78
C VAL A 206 48.04 -12.82 32.84
N SER A 207 48.68 -13.26 33.92
CA SER A 207 50.13 -13.30 34.00
C SER A 207 50.67 -14.44 33.13
N TYR A 208 51.45 -14.09 32.10
CA TYR A 208 52.14 -15.08 31.27
C TYR A 208 53.37 -15.59 32.04
N LEU A 209 53.26 -16.80 32.62
CA LEU A 209 54.39 -17.44 33.29
C LEU A 209 55.44 -17.90 32.26
N PRO A 210 56.74 -17.73 32.52
CA PRO A 210 57.81 -18.23 31.66
C PRO A 210 57.74 -19.77 31.52
N LYS A 211 57.98 -20.30 30.31
CA LYS A 211 57.79 -21.71 29.91
C LYS A 211 58.26 -22.78 30.91
N LYS A 212 59.31 -22.54 31.70
CA LYS A 212 59.87 -23.54 32.63
C LYS A 212 58.96 -23.82 33.86
N GLU A 213 58.00 -22.96 34.17
CA GLU A 213 57.04 -23.19 35.27
C GLU A 213 55.70 -23.78 34.80
N LEU A 214 55.45 -23.75 33.49
CA LEU A 214 54.23 -24.27 32.85
C LEU A 214 54.21 -25.82 32.86
N GLU A 215 55.37 -26.46 32.76
CA GLU A 215 55.51 -27.92 32.79
C GLU A 215 55.30 -28.52 34.20
N ARG A 216 55.52 -27.75 35.28
CA ARG A 216 55.23 -28.18 36.66
C ARG A 216 53.76 -28.02 37.05
N LEU A 217 53.00 -27.15 36.37
CA LEU A 217 51.58 -26.89 36.62
C LEU A 217 50.62 -27.74 35.75
N ALA A 218 51.15 -28.40 34.71
CA ALA A 218 50.38 -29.29 33.83
C ALA A 218 50.04 -30.68 34.44
N LEU A 219 50.43 -30.93 35.70
CA LEU A 219 50.10 -32.16 36.43
C LEU A 219 48.74 -32.10 37.17
N GLY A 220 47.88 -31.10 36.92
CA GLY A 220 46.58 -31.07 37.58
C GLY A 220 45.58 -29.98 37.23
N ARG A 221 45.73 -29.22 36.13
CA ARG A 221 44.69 -28.31 35.62
C ARG A 221 44.94 -27.93 34.15
N THR A 222 43.85 -27.74 33.41
CA THR A 222 43.81 -27.39 31.98
C THR A 222 44.45 -26.03 31.71
N VAL A 223 45.49 -26.00 30.88
CA VAL A 223 46.13 -24.78 30.40
C VAL A 223 45.98 -24.71 28.88
N VAL A 224 45.42 -23.60 28.38
CA VAL A 224 45.23 -23.37 26.94
C VAL A 224 46.51 -22.80 26.35
N GLY A 225 47.11 -23.56 25.43
CA GLY A 225 48.35 -23.24 24.74
C GLY A 225 48.21 -22.05 23.78
N GLY A 226 49.34 -21.38 23.56
CA GLY A 226 49.45 -20.06 22.95
C GLY A 226 48.90 -19.92 21.53
N ARG A 227 48.41 -18.70 21.30
CA ARG A 227 47.90 -18.09 20.06
C ARG A 227 48.93 -18.16 18.92
N LYS A 228 48.56 -18.73 17.78
CA LYS A 228 49.27 -18.46 16.50
C LYS A 228 48.69 -17.19 15.90
N THR A 229 49.54 -16.19 15.74
CA THR A 229 49.31 -14.95 15.01
C THR A 229 49.61 -15.13 13.53
N SER A 230 48.69 -14.75 12.65
CA SER A 230 48.99 -13.99 11.44
C SER A 230 47.68 -13.51 10.80
N PHE A 231 47.61 -12.19 10.61
CA PHE A 231 46.70 -11.52 9.71
C PHE A 231 47.22 -11.72 8.28
N HIS A 232 46.33 -12.02 7.33
CA HIS A 232 46.44 -11.53 5.96
C HIS A 232 45.06 -11.13 5.45
N GLU A 233 44.99 -9.88 4.99
CA GLU A 233 43.97 -9.33 4.12
C GLU A 233 44.05 -10.11 2.80
N ASP A 234 42.92 -10.61 2.30
CA ASP A 234 42.77 -10.96 0.89
C ASP A 234 41.29 -10.83 0.50
N GLU A 235 41.13 -10.38 -0.74
CA GLU A 235 39.94 -9.89 -1.42
C GLU A 235 38.71 -10.83 -1.32
N PHE A 236 37.54 -10.21 -1.20
CA PHE A 236 36.24 -10.89 -1.24
C PHE A 236 35.93 -11.31 -2.69
N ASP A 237 36.34 -12.52 -3.07
CA ASP A 237 35.82 -13.21 -4.26
C ASP A 237 34.56 -13.99 -3.90
N PHE A 238 33.48 -13.63 -4.58
CA PHE A 238 32.17 -14.30 -4.54
C PHE A 238 32.26 -15.59 -5.36
N ASP A 239 32.44 -16.76 -4.73
CA ASP A 239 31.67 -17.96 -5.10
C ASP A 239 31.87 -19.20 -4.21
N THR A 240 30.75 -19.88 -3.98
CA THR A 240 30.59 -21.32 -3.67
C THR A 240 30.91 -21.92 -2.29
N ASN A 241 29.82 -22.42 -1.69
CA ASN A 241 29.67 -23.70 -0.96
C ASN A 241 30.25 -23.93 0.46
N LYS A 242 29.30 -23.99 1.41
CA LYS A 242 29.11 -25.06 2.43
C LYS A 242 30.34 -25.47 3.26
N GLY A 243 30.48 -24.87 4.45
CA GLY A 243 31.35 -25.41 5.50
C GLY A 243 31.11 -24.77 6.88
N LYS A 244 30.28 -25.43 7.70
CA LYS A 244 30.01 -25.13 9.12
C LYS A 244 31.31 -25.01 9.93
N PHE A 245 31.57 -23.89 10.61
CA PHE A 245 32.25 -23.86 11.93
C PHE A 245 32.00 -22.50 12.63
N GLY A 246 30.81 -22.34 13.21
CA GLY A 246 30.62 -21.37 14.29
C GLY A 246 31.16 -21.93 15.61
N PRO A 247 31.63 -21.09 16.55
CA PRO A 247 32.11 -21.55 17.85
C PRO A 247 31.01 -22.31 18.60
N ARG A 248 31.25 -23.59 18.87
CA ARG A 248 30.37 -24.43 19.70
C ARG A 248 30.69 -24.20 21.18
N VAL A 249 29.84 -23.45 21.85
CA VAL A 249 29.77 -23.40 23.31
C VAL A 249 28.94 -24.59 23.77
N VAL A 250 29.56 -25.55 24.48
CA VAL A 250 28.84 -26.67 25.10
C VAL A 250 28.70 -26.39 26.59
N ASN A 251 27.50 -25.96 27.00
CA ASN A 251 27.16 -25.81 28.41
C ASN A 251 26.79 -27.18 29.00
N ALA A 252 27.64 -27.73 29.85
CA ALA A 252 27.29 -28.87 30.69
C ALA A 252 26.61 -28.36 31.98
N LYS A 253 25.31 -28.65 32.16
CA LYS A 253 24.61 -28.47 33.44
C LYS A 253 25.00 -29.62 34.38
N VAL A 254 25.50 -29.28 35.56
CA VAL A 254 25.67 -30.21 36.68
C VAL A 254 24.46 -30.03 37.60
N TYR A 255 23.70 -31.10 37.82
CA TYR A 255 22.66 -31.14 38.86
C TYR A 255 23.30 -31.53 40.20
N LYS A 256 22.76 -30.98 41.29
CA LYS A 256 23.29 -31.01 42.67
C LYS A 256 23.75 -32.39 43.14
#